data_AF-A0A969QEH1-F1
#
_entry.id   AF-A0A969QEH1-F1
#
_cell.length_a   1.000
_cell.length_b   1.000
_cell.length_c   1.000
_cell.angle_alpha   90.00
_cell.angle_beta   90.00
_cell.angle_gamma   90.00
#
_symmetry.space_group_name_H-M   'P 1'
#
loop_
_entity.id
_entity.type
_entity.pdbx_description
1 polymer ?
#
loop_
_entity_poly.entity_id
_entity_poly.type
_entity_poly.pdbx_seq_one_letter_code
_entity_poly.pdbx_strand_id
1 'polypeptide(L)'
;MTPLTQVRWPMGAEQNEEITIISVAKQQSHNPEIQKIVETCIDRLIEFDADLLTVKSLINLWNILKQINDFQIIEKLVKRIQPAIEIHCPEEVKYLTESDLSNWFKCFTSLKLLLEKYPICDKEPSVLIFVKYLSENEKVDNRIKKQLNEWLNNIDSKHSESEKTSSSASNTSVNRGLQAYLMIVVNPEKKNQVRAIASVLCISPASTRKEIPVHLNPQSNERGILCTPKKLPNIVKQFIQKSTSNVLIPENLLGYPYYDHLTVELFLPIAYLCEPVDRWELKDEFDRAVPLGCKYRLVVRSYDRAVKPGLNNEFSKSWHNAKEFLEKQPDARLIQNKIQHVERIECDRLMLLQEELKQKIGLKVICALPESESEKKNFLQAMLMSGIPIAFWTRCPELTPCEVDAGIKEFLTAQLLLNPCELLKKVKTERESAFCCETPEKHWASHLSVLWDNWERMPTLEPLKP
;
A
#
# COMPACT_ATOMS: atom_id res chain seq x y z
N MET A 1 -44.56 23.80 2.74
CA MET A 1 -43.11 24.11 2.70
C MET A 1 -42.58 24.00 4.11
N THR A 2 -41.91 22.90 4.42
CA THR A 2 -41.33 22.64 5.75
C THR A 2 -39.88 23.10 5.73
N PRO A 3 -39.39 23.90 6.70
CA PRO A 3 -38.05 24.48 6.62
C PRO A 3 -36.94 23.42 6.76
N LEU A 4 -35.79 23.70 6.13
CA LEU A 4 -34.55 22.90 6.04
C LEU A 4 -33.86 22.53 7.39
N THR A 5 -34.51 22.65 8.54
CA THR A 5 -33.89 22.51 9.87
C THR A 5 -34.09 21.17 10.57
N GLN A 6 -34.66 20.15 9.92
CA GLN A 6 -34.93 18.84 10.57
C GLN A 6 -34.22 17.62 9.96
N VAL A 7 -33.20 17.78 9.12
CA VAL A 7 -32.28 16.66 8.85
C VAL A 7 -31.21 16.67 9.93
N ARG A 8 -31.47 15.97 11.03
CA ARG A 8 -30.46 15.72 12.08
C ARG A 8 -29.44 14.73 11.52
N TRP A 9 -28.26 15.24 11.19
CA TRP A 9 -27.11 14.41 10.82
C TRP A 9 -26.51 13.76 12.07
N PRO A 10 -26.27 12.43 12.08
CA PRO A 10 -25.47 11.80 13.12
C PRO A 10 -24.01 12.26 12.95
N MET A 11 -23.55 13.18 13.80
CA MET A 11 -22.14 13.61 13.79
C MET A 11 -21.26 12.60 14.54
N GLY A 12 -20.37 11.92 13.83
CA GLY A 12 -19.30 11.09 14.39
C GLY A 12 -18.77 10.02 13.41
N ALA A 13 -17.51 10.19 12.99
CA ALA A 13 -16.71 9.40 12.04
C ALA A 13 -16.97 9.70 10.54
N GLU A 14 -15.95 10.19 9.83
CA GLU A 14 -16.01 10.61 8.41
C GLU A 14 -16.51 9.51 7.46
N GLN A 15 -16.24 8.22 7.76
CA GLN A 15 -16.77 7.09 6.98
C GLN A 15 -18.30 6.91 7.12
N ASN A 16 -18.92 7.41 8.18
CA ASN A 16 -20.38 7.37 8.34
C ASN A 16 -21.08 8.47 7.53
N GLU A 17 -20.39 9.57 7.21
CA GLU A 17 -21.02 10.71 6.53
C GLU A 17 -21.35 10.39 5.07
N GLU A 18 -20.44 9.74 4.34
CA GLU A 18 -20.67 9.31 2.95
C GLU A 18 -21.87 8.35 2.84
N ILE A 19 -21.87 7.29 3.67
CA ILE A 19 -22.94 6.29 3.70
C ILE A 19 -24.29 6.96 4.05
N THR A 20 -24.27 7.93 4.96
CA THR A 20 -25.47 8.69 5.34
C THR A 20 -25.96 9.55 4.18
N ILE A 21 -25.08 10.27 3.48
CA ILE A 21 -25.47 11.12 2.34
C ILE A 21 -26.03 10.26 1.21
N ILE A 22 -25.37 9.15 0.85
CA ILE A 22 -25.81 8.27 -0.25
C ILE A 22 -27.16 7.62 0.09
N SER A 23 -27.36 7.17 1.32
CA SER A 23 -28.63 6.57 1.75
C SER A 23 -29.79 7.59 1.74
N VAL A 24 -29.55 8.82 2.19
CA VAL A 24 -30.53 9.91 2.11
C VAL A 24 -30.81 10.30 0.65
N ALA A 25 -29.77 10.39 -0.19
CA ALA A 25 -29.88 10.66 -1.62
C ALA A 25 -30.72 9.61 -2.36
N LYS A 26 -30.57 8.34 -2.00
CA LYS A 26 -31.41 7.25 -2.52
C LYS A 26 -32.87 7.43 -2.12
N GLN A 27 -33.14 7.59 -0.82
CA GLN A 27 -34.51 7.70 -0.28
C GLN A 27 -35.24 8.96 -0.77
N GLN A 28 -34.49 10.04 -0.99
CA GLN A 28 -35.02 11.34 -1.40
C GLN A 28 -34.50 11.75 -2.78
N SER A 29 -34.35 10.79 -3.70
CA SER A 29 -33.77 11.04 -5.03
C SER A 29 -34.56 12.07 -5.85
N HIS A 30 -35.81 12.36 -5.51
CA HIS A 30 -36.62 13.41 -6.16
C HIS A 30 -36.49 14.79 -5.49
N ASN A 31 -35.73 14.92 -4.40
CA ASN A 31 -35.55 16.17 -3.68
C ASN A 31 -34.40 17.01 -4.29
N PRO A 32 -34.67 18.21 -4.84
CA PRO A 32 -33.65 19.04 -5.48
C PRO A 32 -32.58 19.57 -4.49
N GLU A 33 -32.92 19.73 -3.21
CA GLU A 33 -31.95 20.16 -2.20
C GLU A 33 -30.92 19.04 -1.92
N ILE A 34 -31.38 17.79 -1.87
CA ILE A 34 -30.48 16.64 -1.70
C ILE A 34 -29.57 16.47 -2.90
N GLN A 35 -30.10 16.68 -4.11
CA GLN A 35 -29.30 16.70 -5.33
C GLN A 35 -28.18 17.75 -5.25
N LYS A 36 -28.50 18.97 -4.81
CA LYS A 36 -27.53 20.05 -4.67
C LYS A 36 -26.45 19.75 -3.62
N ILE A 37 -26.81 19.06 -2.53
CA ILE A 37 -25.85 18.58 -1.53
C ILE A 37 -24.90 17.56 -2.17
N VAL A 38 -25.41 16.57 -2.90
CA VAL A 38 -24.57 15.59 -3.61
C VAL A 38 -23.66 16.28 -4.61
N GLU A 39 -24.14 17.29 -5.34
CA GLU A 39 -23.33 18.10 -6.26
C GLU A 39 -22.15 18.79 -5.57
N THR A 40 -22.42 19.39 -4.42
CA THR A 40 -21.43 20.16 -3.65
C THR A 40 -20.41 19.26 -2.96
N CYS A 41 -20.76 17.98 -2.74
CA CYS A 41 -19.93 17.01 -2.07
C CYS A 41 -19.34 15.94 -3.01
N ILE A 42 -19.50 16.09 -4.33
CA ILE A 42 -19.24 14.99 -5.27
C ILE A 42 -17.79 14.48 -5.23
N ASP A 43 -16.84 15.36 -4.92
CA ASP A 43 -15.41 15.07 -4.75
C ASP A 43 -15.08 14.23 -3.51
N ARG A 44 -15.96 14.28 -2.52
CA ARG A 44 -15.90 13.44 -1.31
C ARG A 44 -16.72 12.16 -1.43
N LEU A 45 -17.69 12.13 -2.34
CA LEU A 45 -18.62 11.01 -2.53
C LEU A 45 -18.19 10.04 -3.64
N ILE A 46 -17.27 10.45 -4.51
CA ILE A 46 -16.72 9.61 -5.58
C ILE A 46 -15.19 9.77 -5.54
N GLU A 47 -14.48 8.68 -5.27
CA GLU A 47 -13.03 8.67 -5.48
C GLU A 47 -12.74 8.58 -6.99
N PHE A 48 -11.86 9.45 -7.50
CA PHE A 48 -11.42 9.44 -8.89
C PHE A 48 -9.98 9.95 -9.03
N ASP A 49 -9.35 9.63 -10.16
CA ASP A 49 -8.00 10.08 -10.49
C ASP A 49 -7.98 11.59 -10.79
N ALA A 50 -7.33 12.37 -9.92
CA ALA A 50 -7.23 13.83 -10.04
C ALA A 50 -6.32 14.29 -11.19
N ASP A 51 -5.44 13.41 -11.68
CA ASP A 51 -4.60 13.67 -12.86
C ASP A 51 -5.43 13.54 -14.15
N LEU A 52 -6.49 12.74 -14.11
CA LEU A 52 -7.43 12.55 -15.22
C LEU A 52 -8.57 13.59 -15.22
N LEU A 53 -9.21 13.79 -14.06
CA LEU A 53 -10.41 14.63 -13.94
C LEU A 53 -10.25 15.69 -12.86
N THR A 54 -10.83 16.85 -13.10
CA THR A 54 -11.05 17.85 -12.03
C THR A 54 -12.48 17.72 -11.51
N VAL A 55 -12.72 18.12 -10.25
CA VAL A 55 -14.07 18.20 -9.67
C VAL A 55 -15.03 18.97 -10.58
N LYS A 56 -14.56 20.09 -11.16
CA LYS A 56 -15.32 20.90 -12.12
C LYS A 56 -15.68 20.11 -13.39
N SER A 57 -14.75 19.33 -13.92
CA SER A 57 -15.00 18.45 -15.08
C SER A 57 -16.03 17.37 -14.75
N LEU A 58 -15.94 16.76 -13.56
CA LEU A 58 -16.88 15.74 -13.11
C LEU A 58 -18.30 16.29 -12.95
N ILE A 59 -18.45 17.45 -12.29
CA ILE A 59 -19.74 18.14 -12.16
C ILE A 59 -20.33 18.47 -13.53
N ASN A 60 -19.49 18.94 -14.48
CA ASN A 60 -19.93 19.21 -15.84
C ASN A 60 -20.47 17.95 -16.52
N LEU A 61 -19.71 16.84 -16.48
CA LEU A 61 -20.15 15.57 -17.06
C LEU A 61 -21.48 15.13 -16.47
N TRP A 62 -21.62 15.15 -15.14
CA TRP A 62 -22.86 14.76 -14.48
C TRP A 62 -24.05 15.62 -14.91
N ASN A 63 -23.86 16.93 -15.08
CA ASN A 63 -24.88 17.84 -15.60
C ASN A 63 -25.22 17.58 -17.08
N ILE A 64 -24.29 17.09 -17.89
CA ILE A 64 -24.58 16.61 -19.26
C ILE A 64 -25.42 15.34 -19.20
N LEU A 65 -25.02 14.34 -18.41
CA LEU A 65 -25.71 13.04 -18.32
C LEU A 65 -27.16 13.17 -17.84
N LYS A 66 -27.44 14.08 -16.91
CA LYS A 66 -28.79 14.38 -16.41
C LYS A 66 -29.78 14.83 -17.49
N GLN A 67 -29.30 15.34 -18.63
CA GLN A 67 -30.16 15.79 -19.73
C GLN A 67 -30.65 14.63 -20.61
N ILE A 68 -30.12 13.42 -20.43
CA ILE A 68 -30.51 12.25 -21.22
C ILE A 68 -31.81 11.67 -20.67
N ASN A 69 -32.87 11.71 -21.50
CA ASN A 69 -34.21 11.27 -21.11
C ASN A 69 -34.33 9.74 -21.05
N ASP A 70 -33.63 9.02 -21.94
CA ASP A 70 -33.63 7.55 -21.97
C ASP A 70 -32.44 7.00 -21.19
N PHE A 71 -32.65 6.77 -19.89
CA PHE A 71 -31.62 6.23 -19.01
C PHE A 71 -31.20 4.80 -19.38
N GLN A 72 -32.02 4.04 -20.12
CA GLN A 72 -31.64 2.68 -20.53
C GLN A 72 -30.39 2.67 -21.41
N ILE A 73 -30.10 3.78 -22.10
CA ILE A 73 -28.87 3.95 -22.88
C ILE A 73 -27.66 3.93 -21.94
N ILE A 74 -27.70 4.71 -20.85
CA ILE A 74 -26.62 4.80 -19.86
C ILE A 74 -26.41 3.45 -19.20
N GLU A 75 -27.49 2.81 -18.72
CA GLU A 75 -27.43 1.50 -18.09
C GLU A 75 -26.76 0.45 -18.99
N LYS A 76 -27.21 0.35 -20.26
CA LYS A 76 -26.65 -0.60 -21.22
C LYS A 76 -25.17 -0.37 -21.50
N LEU A 77 -24.74 0.89 -21.56
CA LEU A 77 -23.34 1.23 -21.79
C LEU A 77 -22.46 0.91 -20.58
N VAL A 78 -22.93 1.18 -19.36
CA VAL A 78 -22.22 0.80 -18.12
C VAL A 78 -22.03 -0.72 -18.07
N LYS A 79 -23.09 -1.49 -18.33
CA LYS A 79 -23.03 -2.96 -18.39
C LYS A 79 -22.15 -3.49 -19.52
N ARG A 80 -22.11 -2.79 -20.67
CA ARG A 80 -21.24 -3.15 -21.79
C ARG A 80 -19.76 -2.95 -21.45
N ILE A 81 -19.42 -1.87 -20.77
CA ILE A 81 -18.04 -1.57 -20.37
C ILE A 81 -17.57 -2.56 -19.31
N GLN A 82 -18.44 -2.89 -18.35
CA GLN A 82 -18.12 -3.88 -17.33
C GLN A 82 -19.20 -4.96 -17.22
N PRO A 83 -19.09 -6.06 -17.99
CA PRO A 83 -20.06 -7.15 -17.96
C PRO A 83 -20.17 -7.83 -16.60
N ALA A 84 -19.09 -7.83 -15.81
CA ALA A 84 -19.06 -8.45 -14.48
C ALA A 84 -19.74 -7.60 -13.38
N ILE A 85 -20.22 -6.40 -13.70
CA ILE A 85 -20.78 -5.48 -12.70
C ILE A 85 -22.01 -6.04 -11.97
N GLU A 86 -22.80 -6.88 -12.64
CA GLU A 86 -23.98 -7.52 -12.06
C GLU A 86 -23.62 -8.54 -10.96
N ILE A 87 -22.41 -9.11 -11.03
CA ILE A 87 -21.92 -10.10 -10.05
C ILE A 87 -21.33 -9.39 -8.83
N HIS A 88 -20.51 -8.36 -9.07
CA HIS A 88 -19.70 -7.72 -8.03
C HIS A 88 -20.40 -6.54 -7.34
N CYS A 89 -21.35 -5.87 -8.01
CA CYS A 89 -22.03 -4.68 -7.50
C CYS A 89 -23.57 -4.79 -7.65
N PRO A 90 -24.20 -5.84 -7.09
CA PRO A 90 -25.61 -6.12 -7.35
C PRO A 90 -26.56 -5.02 -6.82
N GLU A 91 -26.18 -4.31 -5.75
CA GLU A 91 -26.99 -3.21 -5.21
C GLU A 91 -26.98 -1.98 -6.11
N GLU A 92 -25.81 -1.56 -6.58
CA GLU A 92 -25.67 -0.41 -7.47
C GLU A 92 -26.34 -0.68 -8.82
N VAL A 93 -26.19 -1.89 -9.36
CA VAL A 93 -26.89 -2.31 -10.58
C VAL A 93 -28.41 -2.27 -10.38
N LYS A 94 -28.91 -2.68 -9.21
CA LYS A 94 -30.33 -2.54 -8.88
C LYS A 94 -30.77 -1.08 -8.95
N TYR A 95 -29.98 -0.14 -8.42
CA TYR A 95 -30.30 1.29 -8.47
C TYR A 95 -30.40 1.83 -9.91
N LEU A 96 -29.58 1.33 -10.83
CA LEU A 96 -29.65 1.73 -12.24
C LEU A 96 -30.99 1.33 -12.88
N THR A 97 -31.56 0.20 -12.47
CA THR A 97 -32.81 -0.36 -13.02
C THR A 97 -34.09 0.08 -12.29
N GLU A 98 -33.97 0.62 -11.08
CA GLU A 98 -35.12 0.91 -10.21
C GLU A 98 -35.94 2.10 -10.75
N SER A 99 -37.22 1.89 -11.08
CA SER A 99 -38.09 2.92 -11.69
C SER A 99 -38.28 4.16 -10.81
N ASP A 100 -38.26 3.95 -9.49
CA ASP A 100 -38.63 4.96 -8.50
C ASP A 100 -37.44 5.86 -8.10
N LEU A 101 -36.27 5.65 -8.71
CA LEU A 101 -35.11 6.52 -8.53
C LEU A 101 -35.01 7.54 -9.65
N SER A 102 -34.69 8.78 -9.27
CA SER A 102 -34.51 9.87 -10.22
C SER A 102 -33.30 9.64 -11.15
N ASN A 103 -33.38 10.19 -12.37
CA ASN A 103 -32.30 10.06 -13.35
C ASN A 103 -30.96 10.62 -12.86
N TRP A 104 -30.95 11.68 -12.05
CA TRP A 104 -29.69 12.23 -11.55
C TRP A 104 -28.99 11.27 -10.60
N PHE A 105 -29.75 10.56 -9.76
CA PHE A 105 -29.18 9.62 -8.79
C PHE A 105 -28.60 8.43 -9.54
N LYS A 106 -29.30 7.93 -10.56
CA LYS A 106 -28.77 6.87 -11.42
C LYS A 106 -27.52 7.29 -12.20
N CYS A 107 -27.46 8.54 -12.66
CA CYS A 107 -26.24 9.10 -13.27
C CYS A 107 -25.08 9.17 -12.25
N PHE A 108 -25.36 9.61 -11.02
CA PHE A 108 -24.37 9.61 -9.94
C PHE A 108 -23.86 8.19 -9.65
N THR A 109 -24.75 7.20 -9.53
CA THR A 109 -24.37 5.79 -9.33
C THR A 109 -23.52 5.28 -10.51
N SER A 110 -23.87 5.63 -11.75
CA SER A 110 -23.10 5.25 -12.94
C SER A 110 -21.68 5.81 -12.90
N LEU A 111 -21.54 7.09 -12.53
CA LEU A 111 -20.23 7.73 -12.39
C LEU A 111 -19.41 7.11 -11.25
N LYS A 112 -20.02 6.85 -10.09
CA LYS A 112 -19.34 6.18 -8.97
C LYS A 112 -18.82 4.80 -9.38
N LEU A 113 -19.61 4.02 -10.13
CA LEU A 113 -19.18 2.72 -10.65
C LEU A 113 -18.00 2.86 -11.62
N LEU A 114 -18.06 3.78 -12.57
CA LEU A 114 -17.02 3.95 -13.61
C LEU A 114 -15.75 4.64 -13.13
N LEU A 115 -15.81 5.40 -12.04
CA LEU A 115 -14.67 6.18 -11.51
C LEU A 115 -14.02 5.53 -10.29
N GLU A 116 -14.80 4.88 -9.42
CA GLU A 116 -14.31 4.31 -8.17
C GLU A 116 -14.20 2.79 -8.24
N LYS A 117 -15.25 2.10 -8.69
CA LYS A 117 -15.29 0.62 -8.68
C LYS A 117 -14.56 0.00 -9.88
N TYR A 118 -14.70 0.62 -11.04
CA TYR A 118 -14.13 0.16 -12.31
C TYR A 118 -13.45 1.30 -13.07
N PRO A 119 -12.39 1.92 -12.51
CA PRO A 119 -11.75 3.10 -13.08
C PRO A 119 -11.13 2.86 -14.46
N ILE A 120 -10.75 1.63 -14.79
CA ILE A 120 -10.01 1.28 -16.01
C ILE A 120 -10.69 0.11 -16.74
N CYS A 121 -10.86 0.26 -18.06
CA CYS A 121 -11.31 -0.78 -18.97
C CYS A 121 -10.38 -0.79 -20.20
N ASP A 122 -9.88 -1.95 -20.61
CA ASP A 122 -8.97 -2.08 -21.77
C ASP A 122 -7.78 -1.10 -21.78
N LYS A 123 -7.22 -0.80 -20.59
CA LYS A 123 -6.10 0.13 -20.34
C LYS A 123 -6.44 1.62 -20.54
N GLU A 124 -7.69 1.96 -20.77
CA GLU A 124 -8.17 3.34 -20.84
C GLU A 124 -9.12 3.61 -19.67
N PRO A 125 -9.22 4.85 -19.14
CA PRO A 125 -10.20 5.16 -18.12
C PRO A 125 -11.63 4.87 -18.57
N SER A 126 -12.36 4.08 -17.77
CA SER A 126 -13.70 3.60 -18.13
C SER A 126 -14.68 4.74 -18.40
N VAL A 127 -14.53 5.87 -17.68
CA VAL A 127 -15.33 7.07 -17.89
C VAL A 127 -15.13 7.67 -19.29
N LEU A 128 -13.92 7.60 -19.86
CA LEU A 128 -13.64 8.13 -21.20
C LEU A 128 -14.24 7.22 -22.27
N ILE A 129 -14.07 5.90 -22.14
CA ILE A 129 -14.72 4.91 -23.02
C ILE A 129 -16.24 5.09 -22.97
N PHE A 130 -16.80 5.26 -21.77
CA PHE A 130 -18.22 5.51 -21.57
C PHE A 130 -18.71 6.75 -22.32
N VAL A 131 -18.03 7.88 -22.15
CA VAL A 131 -18.42 9.13 -22.81
C VAL A 131 -18.29 9.03 -24.34
N LYS A 132 -17.25 8.36 -24.85
CA LYS A 132 -17.08 8.08 -26.29
C LYS A 132 -18.24 7.25 -26.86
N TYR A 133 -18.57 6.12 -26.24
CA TYR A 133 -19.70 5.30 -26.69
C TYR A 133 -21.04 6.01 -26.55
N LEU A 134 -21.19 6.87 -25.54
CA LEU A 134 -22.41 7.65 -25.37
C LEU A 134 -22.54 8.75 -26.42
N SER A 135 -21.45 9.41 -26.83
CA SER A 135 -21.47 10.44 -27.87
C SER A 135 -21.71 9.87 -29.27
N GLU A 136 -21.32 8.61 -29.52
CA GLU A 136 -21.58 7.88 -30.75
C GLU A 136 -23.00 7.27 -30.83
N ASN A 137 -23.70 7.17 -29.71
CA ASN A 137 -24.98 6.47 -29.65
C ASN A 137 -26.09 7.20 -30.43
N GLU A 138 -26.71 6.56 -31.41
CA GLU A 138 -27.74 7.15 -32.29
C GLU A 138 -28.93 7.76 -31.53
N LYS A 139 -29.29 7.21 -30.37
CA LYS A 139 -30.45 7.65 -29.58
C LYS A 139 -30.18 8.88 -28.71
N VAL A 140 -28.92 9.30 -28.56
CA VAL A 140 -28.57 10.50 -27.81
C VAL A 140 -28.73 11.73 -28.70
N ASP A 141 -29.38 12.76 -28.15
CA ASP A 141 -29.65 14.02 -28.85
C ASP A 141 -28.35 14.71 -29.31
N ASN A 142 -28.36 15.30 -30.51
CA ASN A 142 -27.18 15.94 -31.12
C ASN A 142 -26.57 17.06 -30.26
N ARG A 143 -27.40 17.80 -29.50
CA ARG A 143 -26.91 18.82 -28.57
C ARG A 143 -26.11 18.19 -27.45
N ILE A 144 -26.58 17.08 -26.88
CA ILE A 144 -25.89 16.34 -25.81
C ILE A 144 -24.60 15.73 -26.36
N LYS A 145 -24.63 15.13 -27.55
CA LYS A 145 -23.42 14.61 -28.22
C LYS A 145 -22.35 15.68 -28.37
N LYS A 146 -22.73 16.89 -28.79
CA LYS A 146 -21.81 18.02 -28.88
C LYS A 146 -21.19 18.38 -27.53
N GLN A 147 -21.98 18.44 -26.46
CA GLN A 147 -21.48 18.70 -25.10
C GLN A 147 -20.51 17.60 -24.61
N LEU A 148 -20.81 16.32 -24.89
CA LEU A 148 -19.93 15.20 -24.53
C LEU A 148 -18.59 15.28 -25.28
N ASN A 149 -18.60 15.61 -26.57
CA ASN A 149 -17.38 15.76 -27.36
C ASN A 149 -16.56 16.99 -26.92
N GLU A 150 -17.21 18.11 -26.59
CA GLU A 150 -16.55 19.27 -25.99
C GLU A 150 -15.90 18.90 -24.65
N TRP A 151 -16.59 18.09 -23.82
CA TRP A 151 -16.05 17.60 -22.57
C TRP A 151 -14.82 16.70 -22.76
N LEU A 152 -14.84 15.77 -23.72
CA LEU A 152 -13.70 14.91 -24.05
C LEU A 152 -12.48 15.74 -24.51
N ASN A 153 -12.68 16.68 -25.43
CA ASN A 153 -11.60 17.53 -25.94
C ASN A 153 -10.95 18.39 -24.84
N ASN A 154 -11.73 18.83 -23.85
CA ASN A 154 -11.21 19.58 -22.71
C ASN A 154 -10.34 18.74 -21.75
N ILE A 155 -10.43 17.41 -21.81
CA ILE A 155 -9.57 16.50 -21.04
C ILE A 155 -8.31 16.17 -21.84
N ASP A 156 -8.44 15.84 -23.12
CA ASP A 156 -7.30 15.49 -23.99
C ASP A 156 -6.30 16.66 -24.15
N SER A 157 -6.80 17.88 -24.21
CA SER A 157 -5.98 19.10 -24.27
C SER A 157 -5.11 19.29 -23.02
N LYS A 158 -5.58 18.89 -21.84
CA LYS A 158 -4.80 18.97 -20.59
C LYS A 158 -3.71 17.91 -20.52
N HIS A 159 -3.97 16.70 -21.03
CA HIS A 159 -2.94 15.66 -21.11
C HIS A 159 -1.84 16.03 -22.12
N SER A 160 -2.22 16.62 -23.26
CA SER A 160 -1.28 17.02 -24.32
C SER A 160 -0.35 18.19 -23.93
N GLU A 161 -0.75 19.04 -22.99
CA GLU A 161 0.10 20.12 -22.46
C GLU A 161 1.05 19.64 -21.34
N SER A 162 0.66 18.62 -20.58
CA SER A 162 1.49 18.01 -19.53
C SER A 162 2.66 17.17 -20.09
N GLU A 163 2.48 16.55 -21.27
CA GLU A 163 3.51 15.72 -21.90
C GLU A 163 4.65 16.54 -22.56
N LYS A 164 4.47 17.84 -22.79
CA LYS A 164 5.49 18.67 -23.47
C LYS A 164 6.61 19.17 -22.56
N THR A 165 6.46 19.08 -21.24
CA THR A 165 7.45 19.56 -20.25
C THR A 165 8.28 18.44 -19.60
N SER A 166 8.10 17.19 -20.01
CA SER A 166 8.70 16.02 -19.33
C SER A 166 9.43 15.05 -20.27
N SER A 167 10.07 15.56 -21.33
CA SER A 167 10.95 14.76 -22.20
C SER A 167 12.41 14.75 -21.71
N SER A 168 12.64 14.29 -20.48
CA SER A 168 13.96 13.84 -20.01
C SER A 168 13.88 13.04 -18.71
N ALA A 169 13.12 11.94 -18.69
CA ALA A 169 13.25 10.95 -17.62
C ALA A 169 13.29 9.54 -18.19
N SER A 170 14.33 8.83 -17.75
CA SER A 170 14.73 7.48 -18.09
C SER A 170 13.61 6.45 -17.89
N ASN A 171 13.67 5.39 -18.71
CA ASN A 171 12.90 4.15 -18.63
C ASN A 171 13.07 3.44 -17.27
N THR A 172 12.52 4.00 -16.21
CA THR A 172 12.21 3.26 -14.99
C THR A 172 10.87 2.59 -15.24
N SER A 173 10.81 1.27 -15.11
CA SER A 173 9.56 0.52 -15.21
C SER A 173 8.62 1.01 -14.10
N VAL A 174 7.74 1.95 -14.42
CA VAL A 174 6.66 2.38 -13.53
C VAL A 174 5.84 1.13 -13.24
N ASN A 175 5.88 0.68 -11.98
CA ASN A 175 5.10 -0.46 -11.51
C ASN A 175 3.62 -0.08 -11.65
N ARG A 176 2.98 -0.56 -12.72
CA ARG A 176 1.60 -0.17 -13.05
C ARG A 176 0.55 -0.98 -12.30
N GLY A 177 0.95 -1.99 -11.53
CA GLY A 177 0.02 -2.80 -10.74
C GLY A 177 -0.11 -2.35 -9.30
N LEU A 178 -1.17 -2.83 -8.66
CA LEU A 178 -1.45 -2.58 -7.26
C LEU A 178 -0.40 -3.25 -6.38
N GLN A 179 0.19 -2.48 -5.47
CA GLN A 179 1.12 -2.99 -4.47
C GLN A 179 0.36 -3.40 -3.21
N ALA A 180 0.63 -4.62 -2.72
CA ALA A 180 0.03 -5.13 -1.49
C ALA A 180 1.11 -5.36 -0.43
N TYR A 181 0.88 -4.85 0.78
CA TYR A 181 1.76 -5.00 1.92
C TYR A 181 1.00 -5.64 3.08
N LEU A 182 1.39 -6.84 3.50
CA LEU A 182 0.92 -7.43 4.75
C LEU A 182 1.80 -6.93 5.89
N MET A 183 1.29 -5.97 6.66
CA MET A 183 1.94 -5.40 7.82
C MET A 183 1.57 -6.21 9.05
N ILE A 184 2.53 -6.85 9.70
CA ILE A 184 2.32 -7.61 10.93
C ILE A 184 3.12 -6.95 12.06
N VAL A 185 2.39 -6.42 13.04
CA VAL A 185 2.94 -5.78 14.23
C VAL A 185 3.01 -6.78 15.38
N VAL A 186 4.21 -6.96 15.93
CA VAL A 186 4.45 -7.82 17.08
C VAL A 186 4.66 -6.95 18.31
N ASN A 187 3.59 -6.77 19.08
CA ASN A 187 3.63 -6.01 20.33
C ASN A 187 4.09 -6.91 21.50
N PRO A 188 5.14 -6.53 22.25
CA PRO A 188 5.51 -7.25 23.47
C PRO A 188 4.50 -6.97 24.59
N GLU A 189 3.98 -8.03 25.21
CA GLU A 189 2.99 -7.97 26.29
C GLU A 189 3.63 -8.42 27.63
N LYS A 190 2.82 -8.93 28.57
CA LYS A 190 3.31 -9.53 29.84
C LYS A 190 4.31 -10.67 29.58
N LYS A 191 5.15 -10.99 30.59
CA LYS A 191 6.33 -11.88 30.49
C LYS A 191 6.15 -13.07 29.51
N ASN A 192 6.96 -13.09 28.45
CA ASN A 192 7.03 -14.09 27.37
C ASN A 192 5.79 -14.23 26.49
N GLN A 193 4.93 -13.21 26.43
CA GLN A 193 3.83 -13.14 25.48
C GLN A 193 4.03 -11.97 24.52
N VAL A 194 3.54 -12.18 23.30
CA VAL A 194 3.47 -11.16 22.26
C VAL A 194 2.07 -11.17 21.67
N ARG A 195 1.58 -9.99 21.30
CA ARG A 195 0.34 -9.82 20.56
C ARG A 195 0.68 -9.49 19.12
N ALA A 196 0.27 -10.34 18.19
CA ALA A 196 0.47 -10.15 16.77
C ALA A 196 -0.80 -9.55 16.14
N ILE A 197 -0.68 -8.40 15.49
CA ILE A 197 -1.77 -7.68 14.83
C ILE A 197 -1.39 -7.54 13.36
N ALA A 198 -2.32 -7.74 12.44
CA ALA A 198 -2.02 -7.64 11.02
C ALA A 198 -3.05 -6.80 10.25
N SER A 199 -2.56 -6.11 9.23
CA SER A 199 -3.35 -5.40 8.22
C SER A 199 -2.73 -5.57 6.84
N VAL A 200 -3.56 -5.46 5.81
CA VAL A 200 -3.12 -5.39 4.41
C VAL A 200 -3.27 -3.96 3.94
N LEU A 201 -2.16 -3.33 3.55
CA LEU A 201 -2.13 -2.02 2.92
C LEU A 201 -2.01 -2.20 1.40
N CYS A 202 -3.04 -1.80 0.67
CA CYS A 202 -3.06 -1.71 -0.79
C CYS A 202 -2.70 -0.28 -1.21
N ILE A 203 -1.75 -0.15 -2.14
CA ILE A 203 -1.34 1.14 -2.72
C ILE A 203 -1.43 1.05 -4.23
N SER A 204 -2.25 1.91 -4.84
CA SER A 204 -2.35 2.03 -6.30
C SER A 204 -1.19 2.85 -6.88
N PRO A 205 -0.92 2.74 -8.19
CA PRO A 205 -0.01 3.64 -8.91
C PRO A 205 -0.33 5.13 -8.74
N ALA A 206 -1.62 5.48 -8.61
CA ALA A 206 -2.09 6.84 -8.32
C ALA A 206 -1.91 7.23 -6.83
N SER A 207 -1.20 6.43 -6.05
CA SER A 207 -0.96 6.61 -4.61
C SER A 207 -2.19 6.55 -3.71
N THR A 208 -3.37 6.19 -4.22
CA THR A 208 -4.54 5.84 -3.40
C THR A 208 -4.20 4.66 -2.48
N ARG A 209 -4.57 4.78 -1.19
CA ARG A 209 -4.23 3.80 -0.15
C ARG A 209 -5.50 3.26 0.49
N LYS A 210 -5.54 1.94 0.72
CA LYS A 210 -6.57 1.28 1.52
C LYS A 210 -5.93 0.28 2.47
N GLU A 211 -6.14 0.47 3.76
CA GLU A 211 -5.69 -0.46 4.80
C GLU A 211 -6.87 -1.30 5.29
N ILE A 212 -6.68 -2.62 5.33
CA ILE A 212 -7.72 -3.58 5.68
C ILE A 212 -7.21 -4.47 6.82
N PRO A 213 -7.86 -4.49 7.98
CA PRO A 213 -7.42 -5.33 9.09
C PRO A 213 -7.59 -6.82 8.77
N VAL A 214 -6.62 -7.63 9.20
CA VAL A 214 -6.65 -9.09 9.02
C VAL A 214 -7.00 -9.74 10.35
N HIS A 215 -8.25 -10.19 10.48
CA HIS A 215 -8.73 -10.86 11.69
C HIS A 215 -8.61 -12.39 11.55
N LEU A 216 -7.85 -13.02 12.45
CA LEU A 216 -7.81 -14.48 12.60
C LEU A 216 -8.94 -15.01 13.49
N ASN A 217 -9.47 -14.18 14.38
CA ASN A 217 -10.64 -14.49 15.19
C ASN A 217 -11.66 -13.33 15.14
N PRO A 218 -12.51 -13.28 14.10
CA PRO A 218 -13.46 -12.19 13.90
C PRO A 218 -14.57 -12.13 14.97
N GLN A 219 -14.75 -13.20 15.76
CA GLN A 219 -15.71 -13.25 16.86
C GLN A 219 -15.15 -12.66 18.16
N SER A 220 -13.84 -12.43 18.22
CA SER A 220 -13.20 -11.83 19.38
C SER A 220 -13.23 -10.30 19.26
N ASN A 221 -13.57 -9.64 20.37
CA ASN A 221 -13.41 -8.19 20.50
C ASN A 221 -11.93 -7.78 20.69
N GLU A 222 -11.02 -8.75 20.88
CA GLU A 222 -9.59 -8.45 21.00
C GLU A 222 -8.96 -8.20 19.62
N ARG A 223 -8.21 -7.09 19.52
CA ARG A 223 -7.36 -6.82 18.36
C ARG A 223 -6.15 -7.76 18.37
N GLY A 224 -5.94 -8.47 17.26
CA GLY A 224 -4.81 -9.38 17.07
C GLY A 224 -4.91 -10.69 17.87
N ILE A 225 -3.81 -11.45 17.87
CA ILE A 225 -3.70 -12.75 18.53
C ILE A 225 -2.59 -12.71 19.56
N LEU A 226 -2.94 -12.95 20.82
CA LEU A 226 -1.99 -13.17 21.90
C LEU A 226 -1.36 -14.56 21.76
N CYS A 227 -0.03 -14.63 21.72
CA CYS A 227 0.70 -15.89 21.58
C CYS A 227 2.07 -15.83 22.26
N THR A 228 2.71 -16.98 22.38
CA THR A 228 4.13 -17.07 22.77
C THR A 228 5.02 -16.88 21.55
N PRO A 229 6.26 -16.38 21.69
CA PRO A 229 7.19 -16.23 20.56
C PRO A 229 7.38 -17.49 19.71
N LYS A 230 7.42 -18.68 20.34
CA LYS A 230 7.50 -19.97 19.64
C LYS A 230 6.34 -20.26 18.68
N LYS A 231 5.17 -19.66 18.92
CA LYS A 231 3.96 -19.81 18.10
C LYS A 231 3.86 -18.72 17.01
N LEU A 232 4.67 -17.68 17.09
CA LEU A 232 4.65 -16.54 16.18
C LEU A 232 4.80 -16.95 14.70
N PRO A 233 5.69 -17.88 14.30
CA PRO A 233 5.77 -18.32 12.91
C PRO A 233 4.44 -18.88 12.37
N ASN A 234 3.74 -19.68 13.18
CA ASN A 234 2.45 -20.24 12.80
C ASN A 234 1.35 -19.16 12.72
N ILE A 235 1.38 -18.17 13.60
CA ILE A 235 0.44 -17.03 13.54
C ILE A 235 0.69 -16.18 12.28
N VAL A 236 1.95 -15.91 11.93
CA VAL A 236 2.30 -15.20 10.69
C VAL A 236 1.85 -15.96 9.45
N LYS A 237 2.03 -17.29 9.42
CA LYS A 237 1.50 -18.16 8.36
C LYS A 237 -0.03 -18.01 8.22
N GLN A 238 -0.76 -18.02 9.33
CA GLN A 238 -2.21 -17.85 9.31
C GLN A 238 -2.62 -16.47 8.78
N PHE A 239 -1.91 -15.39 9.16
CA PHE A 239 -2.16 -14.07 8.61
C PHE A 239 -1.94 -14.04 7.10
N ILE A 240 -0.84 -14.60 6.60
CA ILE A 240 -0.57 -14.69 5.15
C ILE A 240 -1.69 -15.43 4.41
N GLN A 241 -2.12 -16.58 4.94
CA GLN A 241 -3.21 -17.38 4.36
C GLN A 241 -4.53 -16.60 4.33
N LYS A 242 -4.86 -15.93 5.45
CA LYS A 242 -6.08 -15.12 5.56
C LYS A 242 -6.05 -13.92 4.61
N SER A 243 -4.90 -13.25 4.51
CA SER A 243 -4.72 -12.11 3.62
C SER A 243 -4.91 -12.50 2.17
N THR A 244 -4.29 -13.60 1.74
CA THR A 244 -4.36 -14.06 0.33
C THR A 244 -5.71 -14.67 -0.04
N SER A 245 -6.41 -15.33 0.89
CA SER A 245 -7.65 -16.05 0.60
C SER A 245 -8.93 -15.23 0.84
N ASN A 246 -8.87 -14.21 1.70
CA ASN A 246 -10.08 -13.48 2.13
C ASN A 246 -9.97 -11.96 2.08
N VAL A 247 -8.76 -11.39 2.09
CA VAL A 247 -8.59 -9.93 2.14
C VAL A 247 -8.23 -9.38 0.77
N LEU A 248 -7.28 -9.98 0.07
CA LEU A 248 -6.85 -9.60 -1.28
C LEU A 248 -7.78 -10.18 -2.35
N ILE A 249 -9.08 -9.91 -2.21
CA ILE A 249 -10.15 -10.21 -3.16
C ILE A 249 -10.49 -8.95 -3.99
N PRO A 250 -11.03 -9.06 -5.21
CA PRO A 250 -11.24 -7.92 -6.12
C PRO A 250 -11.89 -6.69 -5.48
N GLU A 251 -12.85 -6.87 -4.58
CA GLU A 251 -13.59 -5.81 -3.87
C GLU A 251 -12.67 -4.93 -2.99
N ASN A 252 -11.51 -5.46 -2.63
CA ASN A 252 -10.52 -4.84 -1.76
C ASN A 252 -9.29 -4.31 -2.50
N LEU A 253 -9.22 -4.48 -3.82
CA LEU A 253 -8.06 -4.14 -4.64
C LEU A 253 -8.18 -2.78 -5.32
N LEU A 254 -8.97 -1.83 -4.78
CA LEU A 254 -9.07 -0.46 -5.31
C LEU A 254 -9.43 -0.41 -6.81
N GLY A 255 -10.31 -1.32 -7.25
CA GLY A 255 -10.72 -1.43 -8.67
C GLY A 255 -9.71 -2.16 -9.57
N TYR A 256 -8.62 -2.70 -9.02
CA TYR A 256 -7.66 -3.52 -9.76
C TYR A 256 -8.08 -4.99 -9.76
N PRO A 257 -7.92 -5.71 -10.89
CA PRO A 257 -8.28 -7.13 -10.98
C PRO A 257 -7.32 -8.06 -10.22
N TYR A 258 -6.10 -7.60 -9.97
CA TYR A 258 -5.06 -8.33 -9.24
C TYR A 258 -4.07 -7.37 -8.56
N TYR A 259 -3.34 -7.88 -7.57
CA TYR A 259 -2.14 -7.25 -7.03
C TYR A 259 -0.91 -7.91 -7.66
N ASP A 260 0.17 -7.17 -7.85
CA ASP A 260 1.35 -7.72 -8.50
C ASP A 260 2.05 -8.75 -7.59
N HIS A 261 2.34 -8.34 -6.36
CA HIS A 261 3.06 -9.16 -5.38
C HIS A 261 2.66 -8.74 -3.96
N LEU A 262 2.69 -9.71 -3.04
CA LEU A 262 2.55 -9.44 -1.61
C LEU A 262 3.93 -9.25 -0.97
N THR A 263 4.13 -8.10 -0.35
CA THR A 263 5.29 -7.83 0.52
C THR A 263 4.88 -8.02 1.98
N VAL A 264 5.64 -8.81 2.74
CA VAL A 264 5.42 -9.02 4.16
C VAL A 264 6.35 -8.08 4.94
N GLU A 265 5.76 -7.19 5.74
CA GLU A 265 6.49 -6.27 6.61
C GLU A 265 6.27 -6.68 8.08
N LEU A 266 7.32 -7.15 8.75
CA LEU A 266 7.27 -7.56 10.15
C LEU A 266 7.80 -6.45 11.06
N PHE A 267 6.93 -5.78 11.81
CA PHE A 267 7.32 -4.81 12.83
C PHE A 267 7.65 -5.56 14.12
N LEU A 268 8.95 -5.75 14.36
CA LEU A 268 9.47 -6.54 15.46
C LEU A 268 10.04 -5.66 16.57
N PRO A 269 9.81 -6.02 17.85
CA PRO A 269 10.55 -5.43 18.96
C PRO A 269 12.04 -5.73 18.81
N ILE A 270 12.89 -4.91 19.41
CA ILE A 270 14.34 -5.07 19.38
C ILE A 270 14.81 -6.48 19.75
N ALA A 271 14.13 -7.12 20.71
CA ALA A 271 14.42 -8.48 21.17
C ALA A 271 14.25 -9.54 20.07
N TYR A 272 13.51 -9.24 19.00
CA TYR A 272 13.22 -10.16 17.90
C TYR A 272 13.80 -9.71 16.56
N LEU A 273 14.52 -8.57 16.49
CA LEU A 273 15.06 -8.07 15.21
C LEU A 273 16.05 -9.04 14.56
N CYS A 274 16.80 -9.82 15.36
CA CYS A 274 17.74 -10.81 14.87
C CYS A 274 17.13 -12.20 14.64
N GLU A 275 15.83 -12.39 14.87
CA GLU A 275 15.17 -13.66 14.59
C GLU A 275 15.26 -14.00 13.09
N PRO A 276 15.48 -15.27 12.71
CA PRO A 276 15.57 -15.70 11.32
C PRO A 276 14.17 -15.83 10.69
N VAL A 277 13.42 -14.72 10.68
CA VAL A 277 12.02 -14.69 10.23
C VAL A 277 11.86 -15.09 8.76
N ASP A 278 12.86 -14.84 7.93
CA ASP A 278 12.94 -15.30 6.54
C ASP A 278 13.00 -16.82 6.40
N ARG A 279 13.42 -17.52 7.45
CA ARG A 279 13.50 -18.99 7.49
C ARG A 279 12.26 -19.65 8.08
N TRP A 280 11.25 -18.90 8.50
CA TRP A 280 10.00 -19.49 8.96
C TRP A 280 9.35 -20.30 7.84
N GLU A 281 9.04 -21.55 8.13
CA GLU A 281 8.56 -22.49 7.10
C GLU A 281 7.09 -22.26 6.78
N LEU A 282 6.83 -22.12 5.49
CA LEU A 282 5.51 -22.18 4.90
C LEU A 282 5.33 -23.51 4.18
N LYS A 283 4.08 -23.84 3.88
CA LYS A 283 3.75 -24.90 2.93
C LYS A 283 3.43 -24.26 1.57
N ASP A 284 3.98 -24.81 0.50
CA ASP A 284 3.55 -24.49 -0.86
C ASP A 284 2.26 -25.25 -1.23
N GLU A 285 1.84 -25.13 -2.49
CA GLU A 285 0.63 -25.77 -3.02
C GLU A 285 0.73 -27.31 -3.07
N PHE A 286 1.94 -27.85 -2.95
CA PHE A 286 2.24 -29.28 -2.93
C PHE A 286 2.68 -29.76 -1.54
N ASP A 287 2.31 -29.03 -0.49
CA ASP A 287 2.66 -29.32 0.91
C ASP A 287 4.16 -29.33 1.24
N ARG A 288 5.03 -28.83 0.34
CA ARG A 288 6.48 -28.77 0.55
C ARG A 288 6.84 -27.59 1.44
N ALA A 289 7.82 -27.79 2.33
CA ALA A 289 8.34 -26.74 3.18
C ALA A 289 9.16 -25.74 2.35
N VAL A 290 8.78 -24.47 2.41
CA VAL A 290 9.48 -23.37 1.73
C VAL A 290 9.68 -22.22 2.72
N PRO A 291 10.90 -21.66 2.84
CA PRO A 291 11.15 -20.50 3.70
C PRO A 291 10.32 -19.28 3.29
N LEU A 292 9.81 -18.54 4.29
CA LEU A 292 9.02 -17.32 4.11
C LEU A 292 9.70 -16.32 3.16
N GLY A 293 11.00 -16.08 3.35
CA GLY A 293 11.79 -15.14 2.56
C GLY A 293 12.12 -15.61 1.14
N CYS A 294 11.91 -16.89 0.83
CA CYS A 294 11.96 -17.41 -0.54
C CYS A 294 10.62 -17.23 -1.25
N LYS A 295 9.49 -17.36 -0.52
CA LYS A 295 8.16 -17.25 -1.12
C LYS A 295 7.69 -15.80 -1.29
N TYR A 296 7.98 -14.93 -0.33
CA TYR A 296 7.50 -13.54 -0.32
C TYR A 296 8.64 -12.53 -0.23
N ARG A 297 8.39 -11.33 -0.75
CA ARG A 297 9.24 -10.17 -0.45
C ARG A 297 9.09 -9.89 1.05
N LEU A 298 10.19 -9.96 1.80
CA LEU A 298 10.14 -9.89 3.27
C LEU A 298 11.12 -8.87 3.81
N VAL A 299 10.63 -8.04 4.72
CA VAL A 299 11.40 -7.00 5.40
C VAL A 299 11.11 -7.01 6.89
N VAL A 300 12.15 -6.77 7.69
CA VAL A 300 12.02 -6.48 9.11
C VAL A 300 11.96 -4.97 9.33
N ARG A 301 11.06 -4.55 10.22
CA ARG A 301 10.83 -3.16 10.60
C ARG A 301 10.88 -3.02 12.11
N SER A 302 11.25 -1.85 12.60
CA SER A 302 11.34 -1.64 14.04
C SER A 302 9.98 -1.29 14.63
N TYR A 303 9.44 -2.18 15.48
CA TYR A 303 8.30 -1.85 16.33
C TYR A 303 8.62 -0.69 17.27
N ASP A 304 9.81 -0.70 17.88
CA ASP A 304 10.24 0.32 18.84
C ASP A 304 10.18 1.74 18.26
N ARG A 305 10.49 1.93 16.97
CA ARG A 305 10.36 3.22 16.28
C ARG A 305 8.91 3.64 16.04
N ALA A 306 7.97 2.71 15.98
CA ALA A 306 6.56 3.03 15.86
C ALA A 306 5.96 3.48 17.20
N VAL A 307 6.46 2.97 18.34
CA VAL A 307 5.89 3.27 19.66
C VAL A 307 6.66 4.27 20.52
N LYS A 308 7.97 4.46 20.31
CA LYS A 308 8.78 5.36 21.13
C LYS A 308 8.96 6.70 20.42
N PRO A 309 8.36 7.80 20.90
CA PRO A 309 8.41 9.10 20.23
C PRO A 309 9.84 9.61 19.95
N GLY A 310 10.78 9.39 20.89
CA GLY A 310 12.17 9.79 20.70
C GLY A 310 12.86 9.07 19.53
N LEU A 311 12.66 7.76 19.41
CA LEU A 311 13.21 6.97 18.29
C LEU A 311 12.51 7.33 16.97
N ASN A 312 11.21 7.54 17.04
CA ASN A 312 10.37 7.92 15.91
C ASN A 312 10.83 9.26 15.30
N ASN A 313 11.10 10.27 16.14
CA ASN A 313 11.58 11.58 15.71
C ASN A 313 12.96 11.53 15.03
N GLU A 314 13.93 10.83 15.64
CA GLU A 314 15.27 10.70 15.04
C GLU A 314 15.22 9.89 13.74
N PHE A 315 14.42 8.83 13.70
CA PHE A 315 14.17 8.08 12.48
C PHE A 315 13.52 8.94 11.38
N SER A 316 12.52 9.77 11.71
CA SER A 316 11.88 10.66 10.75
C SER A 316 12.89 11.59 10.07
N LYS A 317 13.75 12.26 10.85
CA LYS A 317 14.81 13.14 10.30
C LYS A 317 15.75 12.37 9.37
N SER A 318 16.30 11.25 9.85
CA SER A 318 17.25 10.45 9.07
C SER A 318 16.62 9.85 7.81
N TRP A 319 15.34 9.49 7.86
CA TRP A 319 14.60 8.99 6.70
C TRP A 319 14.40 10.06 5.62
N HIS A 320 14.01 11.29 5.99
CA HIS A 320 13.87 12.39 5.02
C HIS A 320 15.22 12.75 4.40
N ASN A 321 16.28 12.82 5.20
CA ASN A 321 17.65 13.06 4.71
C ASN A 321 18.11 11.96 3.73
N ALA A 322 17.81 10.70 4.04
CA ALA A 322 18.13 9.57 3.17
C ALA A 322 17.34 9.63 1.86
N LYS A 323 16.04 9.92 1.93
CA LYS A 323 15.18 10.08 0.75
C LYS A 323 15.68 11.20 -0.16
N GLU A 324 15.92 12.39 0.39
CA GLU A 324 16.45 13.55 -0.37
C GLU A 324 17.82 13.24 -1.01
N PHE A 325 18.70 12.56 -0.27
CA PHE A 325 20.00 12.14 -0.82
C PHE A 325 19.84 11.17 -1.98
N LEU A 326 18.97 10.17 -1.85
CA LEU A 326 18.77 9.14 -2.87
C LEU A 326 18.03 9.67 -4.10
N GLU A 327 17.09 10.61 -3.94
CA GLU A 327 16.36 11.26 -5.03
C GLU A 327 17.28 12.05 -5.98
N LYS A 328 18.45 12.47 -5.49
CA LYS A 328 19.52 13.07 -6.32
C LYS A 328 20.23 12.06 -7.21
N GLN A 329 19.83 10.79 -7.17
CA GLN A 329 20.40 9.67 -7.94
C GLN A 329 21.93 9.61 -7.86
N PRO A 330 22.50 9.58 -6.64
CA PRO A 330 23.94 9.55 -6.44
C PRO A 330 24.55 8.28 -7.05
N ASP A 331 25.78 8.37 -7.52
CA ASP A 331 26.51 7.20 -8.00
C ASP A 331 26.78 6.19 -6.87
N ALA A 332 27.17 4.97 -7.27
CA ALA A 332 27.43 3.88 -6.33
C ALA A 332 28.53 4.22 -5.31
N ARG A 333 29.52 5.05 -5.67
CA ARG A 333 30.63 5.42 -4.78
C ARG A 333 30.14 6.33 -3.66
N LEU A 334 29.31 7.33 -3.99
CA LEU A 334 28.71 8.22 -3.01
C LEU A 334 27.77 7.47 -2.06
N ILE A 335 26.99 6.52 -2.58
CA ILE A 335 26.14 5.65 -1.75
C ILE A 335 26.99 4.84 -0.79
N GLN A 336 28.04 4.18 -1.27
CA GLN A 336 28.94 3.41 -0.42
C GLN A 336 29.56 4.27 0.71
N ASN A 337 29.91 5.53 0.43
CA ASN A 337 30.41 6.45 1.46
C ASN A 337 29.32 6.85 2.49
N LYS A 338 28.05 6.82 2.10
CA LYS A 338 26.89 7.14 2.94
C LYS A 338 26.32 5.93 3.69
N ILE A 339 26.77 4.72 3.39
CA ILE A 339 26.48 3.52 4.17
C ILE A 339 27.65 3.26 5.13
N GLN A 340 27.36 3.09 6.41
CA GLN A 340 28.39 2.71 7.38
C GLN A 340 28.80 1.26 7.17
N HIS A 341 30.11 1.00 7.15
CA HIS A 341 30.66 -0.34 7.06
C HIS A 341 31.17 -0.81 8.43
N VAL A 342 30.69 -1.95 8.90
CA VAL A 342 31.12 -2.54 10.18
C VAL A 342 31.73 -3.92 9.93
N GLU A 343 33.06 -3.94 10.00
CA GLU A 343 33.90 -5.16 9.89
C GLU A 343 34.16 -5.81 11.25
N ARG A 344 33.92 -5.06 12.34
CA ARG A 344 34.02 -5.53 13.71
C ARG A 344 33.11 -4.70 14.60
N ILE A 345 32.41 -5.36 15.52
CA ILE A 345 31.59 -4.67 16.52
C ILE A 345 32.41 -4.48 17.80
N GLU A 346 32.73 -3.23 18.10
CA GLU A 346 33.43 -2.81 19.33
C GLU A 346 32.39 -2.36 20.36
N CYS A 347 31.99 -3.26 21.26
CA CYS A 347 30.89 -3.05 22.22
C CYS A 347 31.14 -1.87 23.18
N ASP A 348 32.40 -1.50 23.42
CA ASP A 348 32.83 -0.35 24.20
C ASP A 348 32.72 0.99 23.45
N ARG A 349 32.51 0.96 22.12
CA ARG A 349 32.44 2.14 21.25
C ARG A 349 31.08 2.31 20.56
N LEU A 350 30.04 1.66 21.06
CA LEU A 350 28.69 1.75 20.49
C LEU A 350 28.13 3.18 20.46
N MET A 351 28.50 4.02 21.43
CA MET A 351 28.12 5.44 21.43
C MET A 351 28.77 6.20 20.26
N LEU A 352 30.03 5.91 19.94
CA LEU A 352 30.71 6.50 18.78
C LEU A 352 30.05 6.03 17.49
N LEU A 353 29.79 4.73 17.37
CA LEU A 353 29.08 4.16 16.23
C LEU A 353 27.70 4.82 16.03
N GLN A 354 26.95 5.03 17.11
CA GLN A 354 25.65 5.71 17.04
C GLN A 354 25.78 7.12 16.44
N GLU A 355 26.76 7.91 16.88
CA GLU A 355 26.96 9.28 16.37
C GLU A 355 27.43 9.29 14.90
N GLU A 356 28.30 8.35 14.51
CA GLU A 356 28.71 8.17 13.12
C GLU A 356 27.49 7.84 12.23
N LEU A 357 26.62 6.94 12.70
CA LEU A 357 25.44 6.51 11.97
C LEU A 357 24.42 7.63 11.73
N LYS A 358 24.35 8.66 12.59
CA LYS A 358 23.45 9.81 12.37
C LYS A 358 23.76 10.58 11.09
N GLN A 359 24.98 10.46 10.54
CA GLN A 359 25.41 11.11 9.30
C GLN A 359 25.30 10.20 8.07
N LYS A 360 24.76 8.98 8.26
CA LYS A 360 24.68 7.90 7.27
C LYS A 360 23.23 7.65 6.92
N ILE A 361 23.01 7.04 5.76
CA ILE A 361 21.66 6.63 5.30
C ILE A 361 21.36 5.16 5.64
N GLY A 362 22.38 4.42 6.08
CA GLY A 362 22.23 3.01 6.42
C GLY A 362 23.51 2.39 6.94
N LEU A 363 23.41 1.11 7.27
CA LEU A 363 24.45 0.29 7.87
C LEU A 363 24.58 -1.04 7.13
N LYS A 364 25.81 -1.48 6.88
CA LYS A 364 26.10 -2.87 6.53
C LYS A 364 27.07 -3.47 7.54
N VAL A 365 26.69 -4.62 8.08
CA VAL A 365 27.49 -5.40 9.03
C VAL A 365 27.95 -6.66 8.29
N ILE A 366 29.25 -6.78 8.07
CA ILE A 366 29.83 -7.92 7.34
C ILE A 366 30.54 -8.91 8.26
N CYS A 367 30.51 -8.65 9.57
CA CYS A 367 31.04 -9.52 10.61
C CYS A 367 29.93 -10.19 11.40
N ALA A 368 30.31 -11.17 12.22
CA ALA A 368 29.42 -11.80 13.17
C ALA A 368 28.85 -10.77 14.17
N LEU A 369 27.56 -10.90 14.47
CA LEU A 369 26.96 -10.19 15.60
C LEU A 369 27.55 -10.68 16.94
N PRO A 370 27.52 -9.86 18.00
CA PRO A 370 27.99 -10.29 19.31
C PRO A 370 27.24 -11.53 19.81
N GLU A 371 27.97 -12.47 20.41
CA GLU A 371 27.39 -13.70 20.98
C GLU A 371 26.52 -13.41 22.20
N SER A 372 26.95 -12.45 23.03
CA SER A 372 26.18 -12.02 24.20
C SER A 372 24.90 -11.32 23.77
N GLU A 373 23.76 -11.82 24.25
CA GLU A 373 22.45 -11.20 23.99
C GLU A 373 22.38 -9.75 24.49
N SER A 374 23.09 -9.42 25.58
CA SER A 374 23.18 -8.05 26.09
C SER A 374 23.93 -7.13 25.13
N GLU A 375 25.08 -7.57 24.62
CA GLU A 375 25.91 -6.79 23.69
C GLU A 375 25.21 -6.64 22.33
N LYS A 376 24.62 -7.72 21.82
CA LYS A 376 23.80 -7.71 20.61
C LYS A 376 22.64 -6.72 20.75
N LYS A 377 21.94 -6.74 21.87
CA LYS A 377 20.87 -5.77 22.16
C LYS A 377 21.41 -4.34 22.19
N ASN A 378 22.53 -4.07 22.86
CA ASN A 378 23.11 -2.73 22.91
C ASN A 378 23.54 -2.24 21.52
N PHE A 379 24.09 -3.12 20.68
CA PHE A 379 24.41 -2.83 19.30
C PHE A 379 23.16 -2.45 18.49
N LEU A 380 22.10 -3.25 18.58
CA LEU A 380 20.81 -2.93 17.94
C LEU A 380 20.21 -1.63 18.46
N GLN A 381 20.38 -1.30 19.75
CA GLN A 381 19.92 -0.03 20.32
C GLN A 381 20.66 1.15 19.71
N ALA A 382 21.99 1.09 19.63
CA ALA A 382 22.80 2.12 18.98
C ALA A 382 22.38 2.32 17.52
N MET A 383 22.16 1.22 16.78
CA MET A 383 21.63 1.25 15.42
C MET A 383 20.26 1.95 15.36
N LEU A 384 19.29 1.55 16.18
CA LEU A 384 17.95 2.15 16.15
C LEU A 384 17.95 3.63 16.57
N MET A 385 18.72 3.99 17.60
CA MET A 385 18.83 5.34 18.15
C MET A 385 19.47 6.34 17.18
N SER A 386 20.32 5.88 16.27
CA SER A 386 20.86 6.73 15.19
C SER A 386 19.82 7.14 14.14
N GLY A 387 18.65 6.49 14.13
CA GLY A 387 17.57 6.79 13.18
C GLY A 387 17.80 6.28 11.76
N ILE A 388 18.90 5.57 11.45
CA ILE A 388 19.13 5.08 10.07
C ILE A 388 17.96 4.22 9.56
N PRO A 389 17.46 4.45 8.34
CA PRO A 389 16.30 3.71 7.83
C PRO A 389 16.63 2.31 7.31
N ILE A 390 17.89 2.04 6.97
CA ILE A 390 18.32 0.85 6.23
C ILE A 390 19.45 0.15 6.98
N ALA A 391 19.34 -1.15 7.20
CA ALA A 391 20.46 -1.94 7.70
C ALA A 391 20.47 -3.36 7.12
N PHE A 392 21.68 -3.85 6.86
CA PHE A 392 21.96 -5.21 6.40
C PHE A 392 22.93 -5.88 7.38
N TRP A 393 22.64 -7.11 7.77
CA TRP A 393 23.57 -7.93 8.55
C TRP A 393 23.32 -9.40 8.28
N THR A 394 24.31 -10.24 8.54
CA THR A 394 24.14 -11.69 8.52
C THR A 394 23.97 -12.24 9.93
N ARG A 395 23.26 -13.35 10.05
CA ARG A 395 23.10 -14.07 11.32
C ARG A 395 24.10 -15.22 11.50
N CYS A 396 24.83 -15.58 10.45
CA CYS A 396 25.77 -16.70 10.47
C CYS A 396 27.21 -16.19 10.66
N PRO A 397 27.89 -16.56 11.75
CA PRO A 397 29.25 -16.12 12.04
C PRO A 397 30.31 -16.81 11.17
N GLU A 398 29.97 -17.91 10.51
CA GLU A 398 30.90 -18.74 9.71
C GLU A 398 31.08 -18.24 8.27
N LEU A 399 30.33 -17.23 7.86
CA LEU A 399 30.40 -16.67 6.51
C LEU A 399 31.67 -15.85 6.31
N THR A 400 32.22 -15.88 5.10
CA THR A 400 33.39 -15.05 4.79
C THR A 400 32.95 -13.58 4.63
N PRO A 401 33.62 -12.62 5.30
CA PRO A 401 33.23 -11.21 5.21
C PRO A 401 33.25 -10.65 3.79
N CYS A 402 34.16 -11.14 2.94
CA CYS A 402 34.28 -10.71 1.54
C CYS A 402 33.05 -11.10 0.70
N GLU A 403 32.52 -12.32 0.86
CA GLU A 403 31.31 -12.75 0.15
C GLU A 403 30.08 -11.95 0.60
N VAL A 404 29.96 -11.74 1.92
CA VAL A 404 28.86 -10.95 2.50
C VAL A 404 28.91 -9.51 1.99
N ASP A 405 30.10 -8.89 1.98
CA ASP A 405 30.28 -7.53 1.47
C ASP A 405 29.94 -7.41 -0.02
N ALA A 406 30.44 -8.35 -0.84
CA ALA A 406 30.16 -8.39 -2.26
C ALA A 406 28.65 -8.52 -2.53
N GLY A 407 27.97 -9.45 -1.85
CA GLY A 407 26.53 -9.66 -1.99
C GLY A 407 25.71 -8.44 -1.56
N ILE A 408 26.02 -7.83 -0.41
CA ILE A 408 25.30 -6.63 0.06
C ILE A 408 25.51 -5.45 -0.89
N LYS A 409 26.73 -5.25 -1.41
CA LYS A 409 27.04 -4.15 -2.35
C LYS A 409 26.15 -4.15 -3.57
N GLU A 410 25.67 -5.31 -4.01
CA GLU A 410 24.74 -5.41 -5.13
C GLU A 410 23.37 -4.77 -4.91
N PHE A 411 22.99 -4.52 -3.65
CA PHE A 411 21.76 -3.82 -3.30
C PHE A 411 21.97 -2.29 -3.17
N LEU A 412 23.22 -1.83 -3.09
CA LEU A 412 23.57 -0.45 -2.76
C LEU A 412 23.63 0.45 -4.00
N THR A 413 22.49 0.58 -4.69
CA THR A 413 22.31 1.49 -5.83
C THR A 413 21.16 2.45 -5.55
N ALA A 414 21.20 3.68 -6.08
CA ALA A 414 20.14 4.67 -5.81
C ALA A 414 18.79 4.15 -6.27
N GLN A 415 18.75 3.49 -7.43
CA GLN A 415 17.54 2.89 -7.99
C GLN A 415 16.92 1.84 -7.07
N LEU A 416 17.70 0.91 -6.51
CA LEU A 416 17.18 -0.11 -5.59
C LEU A 416 16.80 0.51 -4.25
N LEU A 417 17.60 1.45 -3.74
CA LEU A 417 17.34 2.07 -2.45
C LEU A 417 16.16 3.06 -2.47
N LEU A 418 15.79 3.62 -3.62
CA LEU A 418 14.54 4.38 -3.79
C LEU A 418 13.33 3.47 -4.00
N ASN A 419 13.53 2.25 -4.49
CA ASN A 419 12.47 1.32 -4.81
C ASN A 419 12.54 0.06 -3.93
N PRO A 420 11.99 0.11 -2.70
CA PRO A 420 12.04 -1.02 -1.78
C PRO A 420 11.35 -2.27 -2.34
N CYS A 421 10.37 -2.13 -3.23
CA CYS A 421 9.75 -3.28 -3.89
C CYS A 421 10.76 -4.06 -4.74
N GLU A 422 11.54 -3.37 -5.57
CA GLU A 422 12.55 -4.02 -6.41
C GLU A 422 13.75 -4.51 -5.59
N LEU A 423 14.16 -3.77 -4.56
CA LEU A 423 15.18 -4.25 -3.63
C LEU A 423 14.77 -5.56 -2.95
N LEU A 424 13.56 -5.62 -2.38
CA LEU A 424 13.08 -6.82 -1.70
C LEU A 424 12.78 -7.97 -2.66
N LYS A 425 12.44 -7.67 -3.93
CA LYS A 425 12.37 -8.66 -5.00
C LYS A 425 13.76 -9.25 -5.26
N LYS A 426 14.80 -8.43 -5.40
CA LYS A 426 16.17 -8.91 -5.60
C LYS A 426 16.63 -9.75 -4.40
N VAL A 427 16.38 -9.30 -3.17
CA VAL A 427 16.68 -10.07 -1.95
C VAL A 427 15.96 -11.42 -1.94
N LYS A 428 14.68 -11.47 -2.32
CA LYS A 428 13.93 -12.73 -2.46
C LYS A 428 14.60 -13.65 -3.48
N THR A 429 14.98 -13.13 -4.65
CA THR A 429 15.65 -13.92 -5.70
C THR A 429 16.99 -14.49 -5.22
N GLU A 430 17.79 -13.72 -4.48
CA GLU A 430 19.05 -14.23 -3.89
C GLU A 430 18.78 -15.34 -2.87
N ARG A 431 17.73 -15.23 -2.06
CA ARG A 431 17.32 -16.28 -1.12
C ARG A 431 16.82 -17.54 -1.82
N GLU A 432 16.06 -17.39 -2.91
CA GLU A 432 15.61 -18.51 -3.73
C GLU A 432 16.79 -19.24 -4.38
N SER A 433 17.75 -18.50 -4.91
CA SER A 433 19.00 -19.05 -5.46
C SER A 433 19.74 -19.85 -4.38
N ALA A 434 19.95 -19.24 -3.20
CA ALA A 434 20.60 -19.86 -2.06
C ALA A 434 19.91 -21.14 -1.58
N PHE A 435 18.57 -21.15 -1.55
CA PHE A 435 17.76 -22.31 -1.16
C PHE A 435 17.92 -23.48 -2.13
N CYS A 436 18.18 -23.21 -3.40
CA CYS A 436 18.41 -24.23 -4.43
C CYS A 436 19.87 -24.69 -4.53
N CYS A 437 20.81 -24.07 -3.81
CA CYS A 437 22.21 -24.51 -3.78
C CYS A 437 22.39 -25.84 -3.02
N GLU A 438 23.52 -26.52 -3.25
CA GLU A 438 23.86 -27.77 -2.55
C GLU A 438 24.07 -27.57 -1.04
N THR A 439 24.57 -26.39 -0.63
CA THR A 439 24.81 -26.02 0.77
C THR A 439 24.14 -24.69 1.13
N PRO A 440 22.80 -24.62 1.22
CA PRO A 440 22.07 -23.37 1.50
C PRO A 440 22.52 -22.69 2.79
N GLU A 441 22.93 -23.46 3.81
CA GLU A 441 23.41 -22.99 5.10
C GLU A 441 24.77 -22.28 5.04
N LYS A 442 25.54 -22.42 3.96
CA LYS A 442 26.79 -21.68 3.74
C LYS A 442 26.61 -20.45 2.84
N HIS A 443 25.44 -20.31 2.21
CA HIS A 443 25.19 -19.19 1.32
C HIS A 443 24.80 -17.94 2.11
N TRP A 444 25.47 -16.81 1.84
CA TRP A 444 25.28 -15.56 2.60
C TRP A 444 23.82 -15.07 2.61
N ALA A 445 23.13 -15.18 1.46
CA ALA A 445 21.75 -14.72 1.31
C ALA A 445 20.75 -15.47 2.21
N SER A 446 21.01 -16.74 2.57
CA SER A 446 20.20 -17.53 3.51
C SER A 446 20.20 -16.98 4.93
N HIS A 447 21.19 -16.13 5.25
CA HIS A 447 21.40 -15.56 6.57
C HIS A 447 21.24 -14.05 6.60
N LEU A 448 20.94 -13.43 5.45
CA LEU A 448 20.79 -11.99 5.32
C LEU A 448 19.51 -11.53 6.02
N SER A 449 19.68 -10.67 7.01
CA SER A 449 18.61 -9.82 7.54
C SER A 449 18.63 -8.47 6.85
N VAL A 450 17.44 -7.97 6.53
CA VAL A 450 17.23 -6.64 5.95
C VAL A 450 16.25 -5.88 6.85
N LEU A 451 16.75 -4.83 7.49
CA LEU A 451 15.91 -3.81 8.09
C LEU A 451 15.68 -2.71 7.07
N TRP A 452 14.42 -2.41 6.82
CA TRP A 452 14.02 -1.30 5.97
C TRP A 452 12.79 -0.62 6.55
N ASP A 453 13.01 0.47 7.27
CA ASP A 453 11.94 1.28 7.81
C ASP A 453 11.55 2.37 6.81
N ASN A 454 10.24 2.47 6.52
CA ASN A 454 9.66 3.55 5.75
C ASN A 454 8.74 4.41 6.64
N TRP A 455 9.13 5.67 6.85
CA TRP A 455 8.34 6.63 7.64
C TRP A 455 6.91 6.79 7.15
N GLU A 456 6.69 6.82 5.83
CA GLU A 456 5.37 7.01 5.21
C GLU A 456 4.46 5.78 5.31
N ARG A 457 4.98 4.65 5.84
CA ARG A 457 4.26 3.40 6.05
C ARG A 457 4.46 2.89 7.48
N MET A 458 4.39 3.75 8.48
CA MET A 458 4.34 3.31 9.87
C MET A 458 2.93 2.77 10.20
N PRO A 459 2.82 1.75 11.07
CA PRO A 459 1.53 1.15 11.39
C PRO A 459 0.70 2.12 12.22
N THR A 460 -0.61 2.18 11.98
CA THR A 460 -1.53 2.90 12.85
C THR A 460 -1.71 2.13 14.15
N LEU A 461 -0.91 2.49 15.15
CA LEU A 461 -1.04 1.99 16.51
C LEU A 461 -2.08 2.86 17.22
N GLU A 462 -3.33 2.39 17.24
CA GLU A 462 -4.29 2.98 18.18
C GLU A 462 -3.75 2.77 19.60
N PRO A 463 -3.87 3.75 20.50
CA PRO A 463 -3.50 3.55 21.89
C PRO A 463 -4.35 2.39 22.43
N LEU A 464 -3.71 1.24 22.65
CA LEU A 464 -4.29 0.16 23.42
C LEU A 464 -4.61 0.77 24.77
N LYS A 465 -5.90 0.96 25.07
CA LYS A 465 -6.33 1.47 26.36
C LYS A 465 -5.69 0.58 27.45
N PRO A 466 -5.01 1.17 28.44
CA PRO A 466 -4.29 0.41 29.47
C PRO A 466 -5.21 -0.53 30.26
#